data_AF-A0A2M6ZSP8-F1
#
_entry.id   AF-A0A2M6ZSP8-F1
#
_cell.length_a   1.000
_cell.length_b   1.000
_cell.length_c   1.000
_cell.angle_alpha   90.00
_cell.angle_beta   90.00
_cell.angle_gamma   90.00
#
_symmetry.space_group_name_H-M   'P 1'
#
loop_
_entity.id
_entity.type
_entity.pdbx_description
1 polymer ?
#
loop_
_entity_poly.entity_id
_entity_poly.type
_entity_poly.pdbx_seq_one_letter_code
_entity_poly.pdbx_strand_id
1 'polypeptide(L)'
;MFHPMYTEELGSAKKFMHDLPRIEKGTFQAIACSPLEWTKIEPDFVLVFGNPAQIYRLAIAIIWKKEDTALLEVKIPCDDALCTYGLAQAYLTEEPQFVFPGYGERVVSYTGDNELAFVIPAKKLPQIVEGLENTYRGKGAYPVRYPLPFMIEKEPELAEVEVKALNKLLNNIKTQR
;
A
#
# COMPACT_ATOMS: atom_id res chain seq x y z
N MET A 1 -17.91 18.40 23.86
CA MET A 1 -17.25 19.54 23.21
C MET A 1 -16.44 18.98 22.06
N PHE A 2 -16.92 19.12 20.82
CA PHE A 2 -16.15 18.67 19.65
C PHE A 2 -15.06 19.70 19.40
N HIS A 3 -13.80 19.34 19.65
CA HIS A 3 -12.68 20.15 19.15
C HIS A 3 -12.68 20.01 17.62
N PRO A 4 -12.51 21.11 16.85
CA PRO A 4 -12.42 21.02 15.40
C PRO A 4 -11.32 20.02 15.03
N MET A 5 -11.72 18.89 14.45
CA MET A 5 -10.83 17.80 14.08
C MET A 5 -10.10 18.19 12.79
N TYR A 6 -8.97 18.88 12.94
CA TYR A 6 -8.07 19.30 11.87
C TYR A 6 -8.71 20.15 10.75
N THR A 7 -9.91 20.71 10.99
CA THR A 7 -10.63 21.56 10.04
C THR A 7 -11.22 22.76 10.77
N GLU A 8 -11.10 23.95 10.16
CA GLU A 8 -11.66 25.19 10.71
C GLU A 8 -13.20 25.17 10.72
N GLU A 9 -13.81 24.47 9.76
CA GLU A 9 -15.24 24.44 9.59
C GLU A 9 -15.89 23.36 10.46
N LEU A 10 -16.66 23.77 11.46
CA LEU A 10 -17.35 22.86 12.38
C LEU A 10 -18.29 21.89 11.65
N GLY A 11 -18.92 22.34 10.55
CA GLY A 11 -19.76 21.50 9.70
C GLY A 11 -19.01 20.29 9.12
N SER A 12 -17.77 20.52 8.65
CA SER A 12 -16.90 19.47 8.10
C SER A 12 -16.50 18.47 9.18
N ALA A 13 -16.12 18.93 10.37
CA ALA A 13 -15.79 18.06 11.50
C ALA A 13 -16.98 17.18 11.92
N LYS A 14 -18.19 17.78 12.01
CA LYS A 14 -19.42 17.04 12.34
C LYS A 14 -19.73 15.97 11.30
N LYS A 15 -19.65 16.32 10.01
CA LYS A 15 -19.90 15.38 8.93
C LYS A 15 -18.90 14.22 8.95
N PHE A 16 -17.61 14.52 9.09
CA PHE A 16 -16.58 13.49 9.19
C PHE A 16 -16.88 12.50 10.33
N MET A 17 -17.15 13.01 11.54
CA MET A 17 -17.48 12.16 12.70
C MET A 17 -18.74 11.32 12.49
N HIS A 18 -19.75 11.88 11.83
CA HIS A 18 -20.99 11.18 11.51
C HIS A 18 -20.77 10.05 10.50
N ASP A 19 -19.97 10.30 9.46
CA ASP A 19 -19.77 9.39 8.33
C ASP A 19 -18.70 8.32 8.59
N LEU A 20 -18.07 8.32 9.77
CA LEU A 20 -17.10 7.29 10.19
C LEU A 20 -17.71 5.88 10.08
N PRO A 21 -17.02 4.93 9.41
CA PRO A 21 -17.38 3.52 9.47
C PRO A 21 -17.41 3.02 10.92
N ARG A 22 -18.52 2.43 11.36
CA ARG A 22 -18.67 1.99 12.75
C ARG A 22 -19.27 0.59 12.79
N ILE A 23 -18.67 -0.25 13.63
CA ILE A 23 -19.30 -1.50 14.06
C ILE A 23 -20.33 -1.14 15.13
N GLU A 24 -21.55 -1.67 15.00
CA GLU A 24 -22.62 -1.39 15.96
C GLU A 24 -22.22 -1.83 17.37
N LYS A 25 -22.52 -0.99 18.34
CA LYS A 25 -22.21 -1.28 19.75
C LYS A 25 -22.95 -2.54 20.18
N GLY A 26 -22.22 -3.47 20.80
CA GLY A 26 -22.77 -4.74 21.27
C GLY A 26 -22.67 -5.89 20.26
N THR A 27 -22.18 -5.63 19.04
CA THR A 27 -21.88 -6.70 18.06
C THR A 27 -20.87 -7.71 18.61
N PHE A 28 -19.83 -7.20 19.29
CA PHE A 28 -18.79 -8.02 19.91
C PHE A 28 -18.60 -7.64 21.37
N GLN A 29 -18.24 -8.62 22.20
CA GLN A 29 -17.92 -8.41 23.61
C GLN A 29 -16.43 -8.16 23.85
N ALA A 30 -15.58 -8.66 22.96
CA ALA A 30 -14.13 -8.56 23.04
C ALA A 30 -13.49 -8.74 21.66
N ILE A 31 -12.21 -8.38 21.55
CA ILE A 31 -11.35 -8.62 20.39
C ILE A 31 -10.16 -9.45 20.87
N ALA A 32 -9.79 -10.48 20.11
CA ALA A 32 -8.58 -11.25 20.34
C ALA A 32 -7.55 -10.91 19.25
N CYS A 33 -6.31 -10.65 19.66
CA CYS A 33 -5.20 -10.34 18.76
C CYS A 33 -4.01 -11.26 19.06
N SER A 34 -3.34 -11.74 18.02
CA SER A 34 -2.12 -12.54 18.13
C SER A 34 -1.25 -12.40 16.89
N PRO A 35 0.07 -12.64 16.98
CA PRO A 35 0.91 -12.87 15.81
C PRO A 35 0.33 -14.00 14.96
N LEU A 36 0.33 -13.83 13.64
CA LEU A 36 -0.28 -14.78 12.73
C LEU A 36 0.43 -16.14 12.77
N GLU A 37 1.74 -16.14 12.96
CA GLU A 37 2.60 -17.32 12.97
C GLU A 37 2.20 -18.33 14.06
N TRP A 38 1.68 -17.85 15.19
CA TRP A 38 1.33 -18.67 16.36
C TRP A 38 -0.12 -18.47 16.80
N THR A 39 -0.99 -18.01 15.90
CA THR A 39 -2.41 -17.90 16.20
C THR A 39 -2.99 -19.26 16.54
N LYS A 40 -3.85 -19.30 17.56
CA LYS A 40 -4.59 -20.51 17.97
C LYS A 40 -6.08 -20.45 17.61
N ILE A 41 -6.50 -19.32 17.05
CA ILE A 41 -7.85 -19.06 16.61
C ILE A 41 -7.84 -18.74 15.11
N GLU A 42 -8.91 -19.09 14.42
CA GLU A 42 -9.13 -18.63 13.06
C GLU A 42 -9.44 -17.12 13.11
N PRO A 43 -8.62 -16.26 12.48
CA PRO A 43 -8.82 -14.82 12.55
C PRO A 43 -9.92 -14.38 11.59
N ASP A 44 -10.66 -13.34 11.96
CA ASP A 44 -11.57 -12.65 11.02
C ASP A 44 -10.78 -11.74 10.05
N PHE A 45 -9.71 -11.13 10.55
CA PHE A 45 -8.84 -10.22 9.82
C PHE A 45 -7.37 -10.49 10.13
N VAL A 46 -6.51 -10.22 9.15
CA VAL A 46 -5.05 -10.17 9.30
C VAL A 46 -4.60 -8.75 9.03
N LEU A 47 -3.75 -8.22 9.92
CA LEU A 47 -3.12 -6.92 9.78
C LEU A 47 -1.67 -7.13 9.38
N VAL A 48 -1.25 -6.47 8.30
CA VAL A 48 0.13 -6.47 7.84
C VAL A 48 0.68 -5.05 7.93
N PHE A 49 1.77 -4.87 8.67
CA PHE A 49 2.55 -3.65 8.68
C PHE A 49 3.78 -3.82 7.80
N GLY A 50 4.10 -2.79 7.02
CA GLY A 50 5.27 -2.83 6.16
C GLY A 50 5.50 -1.51 5.45
N ASN A 51 6.63 -1.39 4.79
CA ASN A 51 6.94 -0.18 4.04
C ASN A 51 6.05 -0.04 2.78
N PRO A 52 5.99 1.15 2.16
CA PRO A 52 5.13 1.38 1.00
C PRO A 52 5.34 0.39 -0.14
N ALA A 53 6.57 -0.06 -0.39
CA ALA A 53 6.86 -1.05 -1.44
C ALA A 53 6.32 -2.45 -1.11
N GLN A 54 6.36 -2.87 0.16
CA GLN A 54 5.77 -4.13 0.62
C GLN A 54 4.25 -4.10 0.53
N ILE A 55 3.64 -2.98 0.93
CA ILE A 55 2.18 -2.83 0.93
C ILE A 55 1.65 -2.69 -0.51
N TYR A 56 2.39 -1.99 -1.38
CA TYR A 56 2.12 -1.97 -2.82
C TYR A 56 2.20 -3.37 -3.46
N ARG A 57 3.11 -4.24 -3.00
CA ARG A 57 3.20 -5.62 -3.47
C ARG A 57 1.92 -6.43 -3.18
N LEU A 58 1.26 -6.16 -2.05
CA LEU A 58 -0.04 -6.74 -1.68
C LEU A 58 -1.18 -6.15 -2.51
N ALA A 59 -1.12 -4.85 -2.82
CA ALA A 59 -2.09 -4.19 -3.71
C ALA A 59 -2.15 -4.87 -5.09
N ILE A 60 -0.99 -5.13 -5.69
CA ILE A 60 -0.88 -5.85 -6.96
C ILE A 60 -1.48 -7.26 -6.86
N ALA A 61 -1.26 -7.94 -5.73
CA ALA A 61 -1.78 -9.29 -5.53
C ALA A 61 -3.31 -9.34 -5.47
N ILE A 62 -3.95 -8.32 -4.91
CA ILE A 62 -5.42 -8.24 -4.85
C ILE A 62 -6.01 -8.04 -6.24
N ILE A 63 -5.42 -7.12 -7.01
CA ILE A 63 -5.87 -6.79 -8.36
C ILE A 63 -5.79 -8.00 -9.30
N TRP A 64 -4.88 -8.95 -9.07
CA TRP A 64 -4.71 -10.15 -9.90
C TRP A 64 -6.02 -10.90 -10.22
N LYS A 65 -6.96 -10.95 -9.28
CA LYS A 65 -8.25 -11.65 -9.41
C LYS A 65 -9.44 -10.70 -9.46
N LYS A 66 -9.19 -9.39 -9.54
CA LYS A 66 -10.23 -8.39 -9.61
C LYS A 66 -10.71 -8.28 -11.06
N GLU A 67 -11.99 -8.54 -11.28
CA GLU A 67 -12.56 -8.71 -12.63
C GLU A 67 -13.09 -7.39 -13.23
N ASP A 68 -13.49 -6.44 -12.38
CA ASP A 68 -14.16 -5.19 -12.74
C ASP A 68 -13.19 -4.05 -13.06
N THR A 69 -12.12 -3.91 -12.28
CA THR A 69 -11.13 -2.85 -12.46
C THR A 69 -9.77 -3.21 -11.87
N ALA A 70 -8.70 -2.70 -12.49
CA ALA A 70 -7.34 -2.76 -11.94
C ALA A 70 -7.03 -1.60 -10.97
N LEU A 71 -8.06 -1.01 -10.36
CA LEU A 71 -7.95 0.11 -9.44
C LEU A 71 -8.39 -0.29 -8.02
N LEU A 72 -7.68 0.24 -7.04
CA LEU A 72 -8.06 0.21 -5.63
C LEU A 72 -8.41 1.63 -5.19
N GLU A 73 -9.61 1.81 -4.65
CA GLU A 73 -10.03 3.06 -4.05
C GLU A 73 -9.61 3.07 -2.58
N VAL A 74 -8.93 4.13 -2.16
CA VAL A 74 -8.45 4.29 -0.79
C VAL A 74 -8.96 5.61 -0.24
N LYS A 75 -9.62 5.55 0.92
CA LYS A 75 -9.98 6.73 1.69
C LYS A 75 -8.91 6.96 2.74
N ILE A 76 -8.25 8.11 2.69
CA ILE A 76 -7.22 8.49 3.66
C ILE A 76 -7.87 9.49 4.63
N PRO A 77 -8.17 9.10 5.87
CA PRO A 77 -8.77 10.01 6.82
C PRO A 77 -7.69 10.85 7.53
N CYS A 78 -8.07 12.01 8.05
CA CYS A 78 -7.17 12.85 8.85
C CYS A 78 -7.00 12.34 10.30
N ASP A 79 -7.91 11.49 10.77
CA ASP A 79 -7.89 10.82 12.07
C ASP A 79 -8.60 9.46 11.97
N ASP A 80 -8.63 8.67 13.04
CA ASP A 80 -9.39 7.42 13.10
C ASP A 80 -8.98 6.41 11.99
N ALA A 81 -7.69 6.36 11.65
CA ALA A 81 -7.17 5.58 10.53
C ALA A 81 -7.41 4.05 10.68
N LEU A 82 -6.55 3.34 11.42
CA LEU A 82 -6.61 1.87 11.48
C LEU A 82 -7.88 1.31 12.13
N CYS A 83 -8.36 1.92 13.21
CA CYS A 83 -9.52 1.42 13.95
C CYS A 83 -10.82 1.54 13.13
N THR A 84 -11.01 2.66 12.43
CA THR A 84 -12.26 2.96 11.74
C THR A 84 -12.15 2.66 10.25
N TYR A 85 -11.26 3.34 9.52
CA TYR A 85 -11.11 3.13 8.07
C TYR A 85 -10.31 1.88 7.70
N GLY A 86 -9.60 1.29 8.66
CA GLY A 86 -9.00 -0.04 8.53
C GLY A 86 -9.97 -1.16 8.94
N LEU A 87 -10.14 -1.38 10.24
CA LEU A 87 -10.86 -2.51 10.80
C LEU A 87 -12.38 -2.42 10.61
N ALA A 88 -13.02 -1.34 11.05
CA ALA A 88 -14.48 -1.22 10.93
C ALA A 88 -14.92 -1.20 9.46
N GLN A 89 -14.21 -0.49 8.60
CA GLN A 89 -14.46 -0.48 7.16
C GLN A 89 -14.27 -1.89 6.55
N ALA A 90 -13.16 -2.58 6.84
CA ALA A 90 -12.93 -3.95 6.35
C ALA A 90 -14.03 -4.92 6.82
N TYR A 91 -14.51 -4.75 8.06
CA TYR A 91 -15.60 -5.54 8.60
C TYR A 91 -16.92 -5.30 7.84
N LEU A 92 -17.25 -4.03 7.59
CA LEU A 92 -18.52 -3.66 6.95
C LEU A 92 -18.56 -4.00 5.46
N THR A 93 -17.43 -3.87 4.75
CA THR A 93 -17.39 -4.12 3.29
C THR A 93 -16.85 -5.48 2.93
N GLU A 94 -16.23 -6.18 3.87
CA GLU A 94 -15.51 -7.43 3.63
C GLU A 94 -14.43 -7.33 2.54
N GLU A 95 -13.91 -6.11 2.33
CA GLU A 95 -12.86 -5.79 1.37
C GLU A 95 -11.58 -5.34 2.08
N PRO A 96 -10.39 -5.66 1.53
CA PRO A 96 -9.12 -5.21 2.11
C PRO A 96 -8.99 -3.68 2.19
N GLN A 97 -8.34 -3.17 3.24
CA GLN A 97 -8.18 -1.73 3.48
C GLN A 97 -6.70 -1.32 3.56
N PHE A 98 -6.34 -0.32 2.77
CA PHE A 98 -5.06 0.39 2.87
C PHE A 98 -5.16 1.47 3.92
N VAL A 99 -4.23 1.46 4.86
CA VAL A 99 -4.24 2.37 5.99
C VAL A 99 -2.94 3.15 6.01
N PHE A 100 -3.09 4.47 5.99
CA PHE A 100 -2.02 5.41 6.32
C PHE A 100 -2.07 5.65 7.83
N PRO A 101 -1.08 5.20 8.61
CA PRO A 101 -1.10 5.32 10.06
C PRO A 101 -1.21 6.78 10.49
N GLY A 102 -2.28 7.09 11.23
CA GLY A 102 -2.59 8.43 11.71
C GLY A 102 -1.77 8.82 12.95
N TYR A 103 -1.98 10.04 13.43
CA TYR A 103 -1.25 10.57 14.59
C TYR A 103 -1.39 9.70 15.84
N GLY A 104 -2.63 9.34 16.19
CA GLY A 104 -2.91 8.50 17.36
C GLY A 104 -2.17 7.16 17.28
N GLU A 105 -2.21 6.50 16.13
CA GLU A 105 -1.56 5.21 15.92
C GLU A 105 -0.03 5.28 16.11
N ARG A 106 0.63 6.29 15.55
CA ARG A 106 2.08 6.50 15.71
C ARG A 106 2.46 6.73 17.18
N VAL A 107 1.63 7.48 17.91
CA VAL A 107 1.89 7.80 19.33
C VAL A 107 1.61 6.60 20.24
N VAL A 108 0.54 5.83 20.01
CA VAL A 108 0.08 4.79 20.95
C VAL A 108 0.52 3.38 20.57
N SER A 109 0.66 3.11 19.27
CA SER A 109 1.00 1.79 18.72
C SER A 109 2.44 1.73 18.22
N TYR A 110 3.18 2.85 18.24
CA TYR A 110 4.56 2.97 17.78
C TYR A 110 4.76 2.57 16.32
N THR A 111 3.72 2.67 15.48
CA THR A 111 3.83 2.46 14.04
C THR A 111 4.83 3.47 13.46
N GLY A 112 5.83 2.97 12.73
CA GLY A 112 6.95 3.74 12.22
C GLY A 112 6.57 4.70 11.09
N ASP A 113 7.37 5.74 10.90
CA ASP A 113 7.07 6.78 9.92
C ASP A 113 7.09 6.29 8.46
N ASN A 114 7.86 5.22 8.23
CA ASN A 114 8.02 4.54 6.96
C ASN A 114 7.12 3.30 6.84
N GLU A 115 6.16 3.11 7.74
CA GLU A 115 5.22 2.00 7.71
C GLU A 115 3.84 2.43 7.22
N LEU A 116 3.20 1.55 6.46
CA LEU A 116 1.78 1.55 6.18
C LEU A 116 1.18 0.27 6.75
N ALA A 117 -0.12 0.30 7.01
CA ALA A 117 -0.85 -0.86 7.47
C ALA A 117 -1.81 -1.35 6.37
N PHE A 118 -2.06 -2.66 6.39
CA PHE A 118 -2.96 -3.30 5.46
C PHE A 118 -3.85 -4.31 6.18
N VAL A 119 -5.16 -4.09 6.13
CA VAL A 119 -6.16 -4.95 6.78
C VAL A 119 -6.75 -5.88 5.74
N ILE A 120 -6.65 -7.18 5.98
CA ILE A 120 -7.08 -8.24 5.06
C ILE A 120 -8.17 -9.07 5.75
N PRO A 121 -9.42 -9.10 5.24
CA PRO A 121 -10.38 -10.11 5.64
C PRO A 121 -9.81 -11.51 5.40
N ALA A 122 -9.78 -12.38 6.41
CA ALA A 122 -9.06 -13.65 6.34
C ALA A 122 -9.50 -14.53 5.15
N LYS A 123 -10.79 -14.48 4.81
CA LYS A 123 -11.36 -15.16 3.63
C LYS A 123 -10.74 -14.76 2.28
N LYS A 124 -10.11 -13.58 2.20
CA LYS A 124 -9.43 -13.07 0.98
C LYS A 124 -7.95 -13.47 0.94
N LEU A 125 -7.37 -14.02 2.01
CA LEU A 125 -5.96 -14.43 2.04
C LEU A 125 -5.59 -15.42 0.94
N PRO A 126 -6.37 -16.49 0.65
CA PRO A 126 -6.01 -17.42 -0.43
C PRO A 126 -5.86 -16.73 -1.79
N GLN A 127 -6.77 -15.80 -2.10
CA GLN A 127 -6.71 -14.99 -3.33
C GLN A 127 -5.43 -14.12 -3.36
N ILE A 128 -5.07 -13.50 -2.24
CA ILE A 128 -3.87 -12.67 -2.15
C ILE A 128 -2.61 -13.51 -2.30
N VAL A 129 -2.54 -14.69 -1.68
CA VAL A 129 -1.41 -15.63 -1.85
C VAL A 129 -1.28 -16.06 -3.31
N GLU A 130 -2.37 -16.45 -3.95
CA GLU A 130 -2.38 -16.78 -5.37
C GLU A 130 -1.92 -15.60 -6.24
N GLY A 131 -2.39 -14.39 -5.93
CA GLY A 131 -1.98 -13.16 -6.60
C GLY A 131 -0.50 -12.87 -6.45
N LEU A 132 0.04 -12.99 -5.24
CA LEU A 132 1.47 -12.86 -4.94
C LEU A 132 2.27 -13.85 -5.78
N GLU A 133 1.89 -15.13 -5.79
CA GLU A 133 2.59 -16.17 -6.54
C GLU A 133 2.59 -15.94 -8.06
N ASN A 134 1.42 -15.64 -8.64
CA ASN A 134 1.31 -15.51 -10.10
C ASN A 134 2.00 -14.25 -10.61
N THR A 135 1.86 -13.13 -9.89
CA THR A 135 2.55 -11.88 -10.23
C THR A 135 4.04 -11.97 -9.97
N TYR A 136 4.47 -12.81 -9.02
CA TYR A 136 5.88 -13.19 -8.89
C TYR A 136 6.33 -14.00 -10.11
N ARG A 137 5.55 -14.95 -10.61
CA ARG A 137 5.95 -15.70 -11.82
C ARG A 137 5.90 -14.87 -13.11
N GLY A 138 5.46 -13.61 -13.06
CA GLY A 138 5.30 -12.77 -14.25
C GLY A 138 4.13 -13.21 -15.13
N LYS A 139 3.10 -13.82 -14.55
CA LYS A 139 1.87 -14.07 -15.30
C LYS A 139 1.14 -12.74 -15.48
N GLY A 140 0.67 -12.47 -16.69
CA GLY A 140 -0.09 -11.25 -17.03
C GLY A 140 0.72 -9.97 -17.28
N ALA A 141 2.01 -9.91 -16.90
CA ALA A 141 2.92 -8.78 -17.13
C ALA A 141 4.39 -9.17 -16.79
N TYR A 142 5.25 -8.21 -16.46
CA TYR A 142 6.59 -8.48 -15.91
C TYR A 142 6.54 -9.01 -14.47
N PRO A 143 7.50 -9.87 -14.06
CA PRO A 143 7.59 -10.36 -12.69
C PRO A 143 7.72 -9.22 -11.67
N VAL A 144 6.80 -9.17 -10.70
CA VAL A 144 6.87 -8.19 -9.60
C VAL A 144 7.63 -8.79 -8.43
N ARG A 145 8.81 -8.22 -8.13
CA ARG A 145 9.72 -8.65 -7.06
C ARG A 145 9.74 -7.63 -5.92
N TYR A 146 10.06 -8.10 -4.72
CA TYR A 146 10.48 -7.25 -3.62
C TYR A 146 11.90 -7.69 -3.18
N PRO A 147 12.87 -6.78 -2.99
CA PRO A 147 12.76 -5.33 -3.22
C PRO A 147 12.46 -4.99 -4.69
N LEU A 148 11.75 -3.87 -4.92
CA LEU A 148 11.41 -3.43 -6.26
C LEU A 148 12.70 -3.00 -6.99
N PRO A 149 12.98 -3.51 -8.20
CA PRO A 149 14.17 -3.12 -8.93
C PRO A 149 14.02 -1.67 -9.41
N PHE A 150 15.09 -0.88 -9.29
CA PHE A 150 15.19 0.37 -10.02
C PHE A 150 15.47 0.02 -11.48
N MET A 151 14.67 0.56 -12.41
CA MET A 151 15.07 0.57 -13.81
C MET A 151 16.22 1.56 -13.94
N ILE A 152 17.44 1.03 -13.94
CA ILE A 152 18.61 1.80 -14.30
C ILE A 152 18.61 1.81 -15.83
N GLU A 153 18.02 2.85 -16.42
CA GLU A 153 18.30 3.20 -17.81
C GLU A 153 19.77 3.59 -17.86
N LYS A 154 20.63 2.61 -18.13
CA LYS A 154 22.00 2.93 -18.47
C LYS A 154 21.95 3.50 -19.87
N GLU A 155 22.15 4.82 -20.02
CA GLU A 155 22.49 5.37 -21.33
C GLU A 155 23.66 4.53 -21.87
N PRO A 156 23.67 4.13 -23.16
CA PRO A 156 24.79 3.41 -23.72
C PRO A 156 26.01 4.31 -23.64
N GLU A 157 26.84 4.10 -22.61
CA GLU A 157 28.19 4.64 -22.54
C GLU A 157 28.96 4.03 -23.70
N LEU A 158 29.07 4.79 -24.81
CA LEU A 158 30.04 4.47 -25.85
C LEU A 158 31.37 4.23 -25.14
N ALA A 159 32.00 3.09 -25.42
CA ALA A 159 33.30 2.80 -24.84
C ALA A 159 34.26 3.97 -25.14
N GLU A 160 35.20 4.29 -24.25
CA GLU A 160 36.10 5.45 -24.47
C GLU A 160 36.76 5.46 -25.86
N VAL A 161 37.00 4.27 -26.42
CA VAL A 161 37.54 4.10 -27.78
C VAL A 161 36.59 4.62 -28.86
N GLU A 162 35.28 4.42 -28.71
CA GLU A 162 34.25 4.88 -29.63
C GLU A 162 34.07 6.39 -29.52
N VAL A 163 34.09 6.95 -28.30
CA VAL A 163 34.08 8.42 -28.07
C VAL A 163 35.33 9.07 -28.67
N LYS A 164 36.52 8.48 -28.49
CA LYS A 164 37.78 8.95 -29.10
C LYS A 164 37.71 8.88 -30.63
N ALA A 165 37.18 7.81 -31.20
CA ALA A 165 37.02 7.65 -32.65
C ALA A 165 36.06 8.70 -33.25
N LEU A 166 34.91 8.92 -32.60
CA LEU A 166 33.93 9.93 -33.00
C LEU A 166 34.52 11.35 -32.94
N ASN A 167 35.20 11.69 -31.86
CA ASN A 167 35.83 13.00 -31.73
C ASN A 167 36.93 13.23 -32.79
N LYS A 168 37.69 12.20 -33.13
CA LYS A 168 38.67 12.27 -34.22
C LYS A 168 38.00 12.51 -35.58
N LEU A 169 36.91 11.80 -35.87
CA LEU A 169 36.11 11.99 -37.09
C LEU A 169 35.53 13.40 -37.18
N LEU A 170 34.90 13.89 -36.11
CA LEU A 170 34.30 15.22 -36.06
C LEU A 170 35.33 16.35 -36.21
N ASN A 171 36.51 16.19 -35.61
CA ASN A 171 37.59 17.18 -35.73
C ASN A 171 38.18 17.24 -37.14
N ASN A 172 38.28 16.10 -37.83
CA ASN A 172 38.72 16.05 -39.23
C ASN A 172 37.73 16.72 -40.18
N ILE A 173 36.42 16.61 -39.91
CA ILE A 173 35.38 17.30 -40.70
C ILE A 173 35.46 18.83 -40.50
N LYS A 174 35.76 19.29 -39.28
CA LYS A 174 35.91 20.73 -38.98
C LYS A 174 37.17 21.35 -39.58
N THR A 175 38.22 20.57 -39.85
CA THR A 175 39.48 21.07 -40.44
C THR A 175 39.48 21.10 -41.97
N GLN A 176 38.45 20.53 -42.61
CA GLN A 176 38.28 20.53 -44.07
C GLN A 176 37.30 21.60 -44.59
N ARG A 177 36.83 22.51 -43.73
CA ARG A 177 36.08 23.74 -44.08
C ARG A 177 36.92 24.96 -43.74
#